data_AF-A0AA85C3D5-F1
#
_entry.id   AF-A0AA85C3D5-F1
#
_cell.length_a   1.000
_cell.length_b   1.000
_cell.length_c   1.000
_cell.angle_alpha   90.00
_cell.angle_beta   90.00
_cell.angle_gamma   90.00
#
_symmetry.space_group_name_H-M   'P 1'
#
loop_
_entity.id
_entity.type
_entity.pdbx_description
1 polymer ?
#
loop_
_entity_poly.entity_id
_entity_poly.type
_entity_poly.pdbx_seq_one_letter_code
_entity_poly.pdbx_strand_id
1 'polypeptide(L)'
;MEQSWQLINVKFQFYEYQHYLDKIDWVLSKRSSDIKSCLKLLLPEILSKSVKQVIVLDTCLLLNTDINELWDHFRYFKSSQGYGYNSGVVLMDLAKLRSAAWNHLWMSAIKFVMKATRYLSAGEQGVINLIMFRNNETFYKIPCEWNIQLSSGVDVHRCPVSWLAENSLLNNRDLMYGRQPKIVYLNHQVKPEYLDLENILNVDTNVSLTTYNANLLYMVYLKEYFKYRHISQKCFY
;
A
#
# COMPACT_ATOMS: atom_id res chain seq x y z
N MET A 1 -4.93 -33.59 11.72
CA MET A 1 -5.73 -32.96 10.65
C MET A 1 -5.17 -31.56 10.44
N GLU A 2 -4.21 -31.44 9.53
CA GLU A 2 -3.61 -30.16 9.15
C GLU A 2 -4.61 -29.44 8.25
N GLN A 3 -5.31 -28.45 8.80
CA GLN A 3 -6.19 -27.58 8.04
C GLN A 3 -5.33 -26.62 7.22
N SER A 4 -5.22 -26.86 5.91
CA SER A 4 -4.85 -25.82 4.95
C SER A 4 -5.76 -24.60 5.17
N TRP A 5 -5.24 -23.37 5.02
CA TRP A 5 -6.05 -22.15 4.96
C TRP A 5 -6.90 -22.12 3.67
N GLN A 6 -7.79 -23.10 3.50
CA GLN A 6 -8.86 -23.07 2.52
C GLN A 6 -9.93 -22.11 3.04
N LEU A 7 -9.59 -20.82 3.04
CA LEU A 7 -10.54 -19.76 3.26
C LEU A 7 -11.65 -19.91 2.22
N ILE A 8 -12.88 -20.11 2.70
CA ILE A 8 -14.05 -20.24 1.86
C ILE A 8 -14.17 -18.96 1.03
N ASN A 9 -14.42 -19.11 -0.27
CA ASN A 9 -14.50 -18.00 -1.24
C ASN A 9 -13.20 -17.22 -1.49
N VAL A 10 -12.04 -17.75 -1.08
CA VAL A 10 -10.74 -17.16 -1.44
C VAL A 10 -9.99 -18.10 -2.38
N LYS A 11 -9.51 -17.56 -3.49
CA LYS A 11 -8.65 -18.26 -4.44
C LYS A 11 -7.31 -17.54 -4.51
N PHE A 12 -6.23 -18.30 -4.49
CA PHE A 12 -4.88 -17.78 -4.63
C PHE A 12 -4.31 -18.22 -5.98
N GLN A 13 -3.55 -17.33 -6.60
CA GLN A 13 -2.80 -17.61 -7.82
C GLN A 13 -1.46 -16.90 -7.74
N PHE A 14 -0.40 -17.61 -8.10
CA PHE A 14 0.95 -17.05 -8.20
C PHE A 14 1.24 -16.69 -9.66
N TYR A 15 1.96 -15.59 -9.85
CA TYR A 15 2.39 -15.11 -11.17
C TYR A 15 3.90 -15.00 -11.18
N GLU A 16 4.54 -15.70 -12.11
CA GLU A 16 5.98 -15.60 -12.34
C GLU A 16 6.30 -14.31 -13.09
N TYR A 17 6.94 -13.37 -12.41
CA TYR A 17 7.31 -12.08 -12.99
C TYR A 17 8.55 -12.16 -13.89
N GLN A 18 9.30 -13.27 -13.84
CA GLN A 18 10.55 -13.49 -14.56
C GLN A 18 10.40 -13.29 -16.07
N HIS A 19 9.23 -13.66 -16.63
CA HIS A 19 8.91 -13.50 -18.05
C HIS A 19 8.79 -12.04 -18.52
N TYR A 20 8.78 -11.08 -17.61
CA TYR A 20 8.58 -9.65 -17.90
C TYR A 20 9.79 -8.80 -17.54
N LEU A 21 10.88 -9.44 -17.09
CA LEU A 21 12.07 -8.74 -16.61
C LEU A 21 12.83 -7.99 -17.71
N ASP A 22 12.81 -8.50 -18.94
CA ASP A 22 13.39 -7.86 -20.13
C ASP A 22 12.90 -6.43 -20.37
N LYS A 23 11.71 -6.07 -19.84
CA LYS A 23 11.14 -4.73 -19.96
C LYS A 23 11.71 -3.72 -18.98
N ILE A 24 12.32 -4.18 -17.89
CA ILE A 24 12.73 -3.32 -16.76
C ILE A 24 14.13 -3.65 -16.21
N ASP A 25 14.80 -4.69 -16.71
CA ASP A 25 16.16 -5.10 -16.28
C ASP A 25 17.22 -4.03 -16.52
N TRP A 26 17.05 -3.22 -17.56
CA TRP A 26 17.87 -2.06 -17.90
C TRP A 26 17.71 -0.89 -16.92
N VAL A 27 16.69 -0.93 -16.04
CA VAL A 27 16.38 0.16 -15.11
C VAL A 27 17.23 0.01 -13.85
N LEU A 28 18.19 0.93 -13.68
CA LEU A 28 19.00 0.99 -12.49
C LEU A 28 18.22 1.67 -11.35
N SER A 29 18.25 1.07 -10.16
CA SER A 29 17.72 1.66 -8.93
C SER A 29 18.87 2.04 -7.99
N LYS A 30 18.70 3.13 -7.23
CA LYS A 30 19.69 3.54 -6.21
C LYS A 30 19.89 2.45 -5.14
N ARG A 31 18.84 1.68 -4.86
CA ARG A 31 18.90 0.51 -3.98
C ARG A 31 19.19 -0.69 -4.86
N SER A 32 20.37 -1.28 -4.71
CA SER A 32 21.03 -2.21 -5.63
C SER A 32 20.37 -3.61 -5.80
N SER A 33 19.13 -3.82 -5.35
CA SER A 33 18.43 -5.12 -5.42
C SER A 33 17.03 -5.06 -6.07
N ASP A 34 16.63 -3.92 -6.63
CA ASP A 34 15.21 -3.55 -6.73
C ASP A 34 14.66 -3.45 -8.17
N ILE A 35 15.03 -4.36 -9.08
CA ILE A 35 14.21 -4.59 -10.30
C ILE A 35 12.73 -4.82 -9.92
N LYS A 36 12.49 -5.39 -8.74
CA LYS A 36 11.16 -5.56 -8.12
C LYS A 36 10.40 -4.24 -7.91
N SER A 37 11.11 -3.12 -7.78
CA SER A 37 10.53 -1.81 -7.48
C SER A 37 9.70 -1.21 -8.61
N CYS A 38 9.66 -1.83 -9.79
CA CYS A 38 8.84 -1.39 -10.93
C CYS A 38 7.77 -2.40 -11.36
N LEU A 39 7.59 -3.50 -10.61
CA LEU A 39 6.67 -4.57 -11.01
C LEU A 39 5.20 -4.10 -11.05
N LYS A 40 4.79 -3.12 -10.24
CA LYS A 40 3.40 -2.63 -10.29
C LYS A 40 3.10 -1.98 -11.64
N LEU A 41 4.09 -1.39 -12.31
CA LEU A 41 3.95 -0.79 -13.64
C LEU A 41 3.58 -1.82 -14.71
N LEU A 42 3.98 -3.07 -14.53
CA LEU A 42 3.78 -4.17 -15.47
C LEU A 42 2.46 -4.92 -15.28
N LEU A 43 1.69 -4.63 -14.23
CA LEU A 43 0.46 -5.37 -13.90
C LEU A 43 -0.59 -5.42 -15.02
N PRO A 44 -0.81 -4.36 -15.82
CA PRO A 44 -1.70 -4.44 -16.98
C PRO A 44 -1.28 -5.49 -18.03
N GLU A 45 -0.01 -5.87 -18.07
CA GLU A 45 0.55 -6.87 -18.98
C GLU A 45 0.71 -8.26 -18.33
N ILE A 46 1.03 -8.30 -17.03
CA ILE A 46 1.19 -9.56 -16.26
C ILE A 46 -0.17 -10.24 -16.07
N LEU A 47 -1.19 -9.48 -15.68
CA LEU A 47 -2.50 -10.04 -15.36
C LEU A 47 -3.28 -10.33 -16.66
N SER A 48 -4.04 -11.43 -16.65
CA SER A 48 -4.89 -11.84 -17.77
C SER A 48 -5.81 -10.72 -18.26
N LYS A 49 -6.14 -10.72 -19.56
CA LYS A 49 -7.12 -9.80 -20.16
C LYS A 49 -8.52 -9.92 -19.54
N SER A 50 -8.84 -11.06 -18.92
CA SER A 50 -10.10 -11.25 -18.20
C SER A 50 -10.16 -10.45 -16.88
N VAL A 51 -9.02 -10.14 -16.27
CA VAL A 51 -8.93 -9.30 -15.07
C VAL A 51 -9.06 -7.85 -15.51
N LYS A 52 -10.14 -7.20 -15.07
CA LYS A 52 -10.44 -5.81 -15.43
C LYS A 52 -9.97 -4.80 -14.39
N GLN A 53 -10.01 -5.17 -13.11
CA GLN A 53 -9.69 -4.29 -12.00
C GLN A 53 -8.89 -5.06 -10.96
N VAL A 54 -7.93 -4.39 -10.31
CA VAL A 54 -7.11 -4.97 -9.25
C VAL A 54 -6.76 -3.92 -8.20
N ILE A 55 -6.78 -4.33 -6.94
CA ILE A 55 -6.21 -3.57 -5.83
C ILE A 55 -4.83 -4.14 -5.55
N VAL A 56 -3.83 -3.28 -5.52
CA VAL A 56 -2.43 -3.64 -5.24
C VAL A 56 -2.07 -3.07 -3.88
N LEU A 57 -1.62 -3.97 -3.00
CA LEU A 57 -1.29 -3.70 -1.61
C LEU A 57 0.17 -4.06 -1.34
N ASP A 58 0.86 -3.24 -0.57
CA ASP A 58 2.16 -3.61 0.00
C ASP A 58 1.98 -4.74 1.04
N THR A 59 3.05 -5.49 1.32
CA THR A 59 3.00 -6.63 2.26
C THR A 59 3.09 -6.22 3.72
N CYS A 60 3.46 -4.97 4.02
CA CYS A 60 3.65 -4.46 5.38
C CYS A 60 2.49 -3.54 5.81
N LEU A 61 1.26 -4.02 5.69
CA LEU A 61 0.04 -3.28 5.99
C LEU A 61 -0.71 -3.89 7.16
N LEU A 62 -1.32 -3.03 7.98
CA LEU A 62 -2.36 -3.40 8.94
C LEU A 62 -3.70 -2.86 8.43
N LEU A 63 -4.66 -3.77 8.24
CA LEU A 63 -6.04 -3.45 7.85
C LEU A 63 -6.90 -3.25 9.10
N ASN A 64 -7.70 -2.17 9.13
CA ASN A 64 -8.60 -1.81 10.23
C ASN A 64 -10.04 -1.54 9.73
N THR A 65 -10.39 -2.10 8.57
CA THR A 65 -11.72 -1.95 7.93
C THR A 65 -11.96 -3.15 7.00
N ASP A 66 -13.19 -3.33 6.51
CA ASP A 66 -13.44 -4.32 5.45
C ASP A 66 -12.79 -3.84 4.13
N ILE A 67 -11.85 -4.64 3.61
CA ILE A 67 -11.17 -4.35 2.34
C ILE A 67 -12.14 -4.27 1.16
N ASN A 68 -13.33 -4.86 1.27
CA ASN A 68 -14.39 -4.76 0.25
C ASN A 68 -14.80 -3.31 -0.01
N GLU A 69 -14.79 -2.44 1.02
CA GLU A 69 -15.11 -1.01 0.85
C GLU A 69 -14.14 -0.31 -0.12
N LEU A 70 -12.91 -0.81 -0.27
CA LEU A 70 -11.94 -0.22 -1.18
C LEU A 70 -12.34 -0.43 -2.65
N TRP A 71 -13.06 -1.51 -2.96
CA TRP A 71 -13.55 -1.77 -4.33
C TRP A 71 -14.60 -0.75 -4.78
N ASP A 72 -15.33 -0.13 -3.85
CA ASP A 72 -16.32 0.89 -4.19
C ASP A 72 -15.70 2.12 -4.85
N HIS A 73 -14.41 2.36 -4.59
CA HIS A 73 -13.68 3.48 -5.18
C HIS A 73 -13.58 3.40 -6.71
N PHE A 74 -13.62 2.20 -7.31
CA PHE A 74 -13.63 2.07 -8.77
C PHE A 74 -14.84 2.73 -9.42
N ARG A 75 -15.99 2.79 -8.72
CA ARG A 75 -17.21 3.43 -9.25
C ARG A 75 -17.08 4.95 -9.38
N TYR A 76 -16.16 5.55 -8.63
CA TYR A 76 -15.88 6.99 -8.68
C TYR A 76 -14.83 7.38 -9.72
N PHE A 77 -14.24 6.40 -10.43
CA PHE A 77 -13.28 6.70 -11.49
C PHE A 77 -14.02 7.29 -12.69
N LYS A 78 -13.60 8.49 -13.12
CA LYS A 78 -14.00 9.04 -14.42
C LYS A 78 -13.59 8.11 -15.57
N SER A 79 -14.16 8.32 -16.75
CA SER A 79 -13.81 7.55 -17.95
C SER A 79 -12.31 7.62 -18.28
N SER A 80 -11.67 8.77 -18.06
CA SER A 80 -10.24 8.99 -18.23
C SER A 80 -9.36 8.40 -17.13
N GLN A 81 -9.94 8.06 -15.97
CA GLN A 81 -9.18 7.64 -14.80
C GLN A 81 -9.06 6.12 -14.76
N GLY A 82 -7.82 5.63 -14.89
CA GLY A 82 -7.48 4.21 -14.79
C GLY A 82 -6.65 3.85 -13.56
N TYR A 83 -6.08 4.86 -12.88
CA TYR A 83 -5.13 4.66 -11.79
C TYR A 83 -5.56 5.41 -10.53
N GLY A 84 -5.90 4.69 -9.46
CA GLY A 84 -6.15 5.22 -8.13
C GLY A 84 -4.88 5.17 -7.28
N TYR A 85 -4.57 6.24 -6.57
CA TYR A 85 -3.31 6.34 -5.82
C TYR A 85 -3.49 6.89 -4.41
N ASN A 86 -2.79 6.23 -3.48
CA ASN A 86 -2.33 6.81 -2.22
C ASN A 86 -1.05 6.08 -1.78
N SER A 87 0.10 6.40 -2.38
CA SER A 87 1.52 6.09 -1.99
C SER A 87 1.94 4.67 -1.56
N GLY A 88 1.03 3.70 -1.51
CA GLY A 88 1.22 2.33 -0.99
C GLY A 88 -0.02 1.46 -1.21
N VAL A 89 -1.17 2.11 -1.40
CA VAL A 89 -2.39 1.49 -1.93
C VAL A 89 -2.67 2.00 -3.33
N VAL A 90 -2.87 1.07 -4.25
CA VAL A 90 -3.09 1.37 -5.67
C VAL A 90 -4.32 0.62 -6.18
N LEU A 91 -5.16 1.34 -6.92
CA LEU A 91 -6.33 0.77 -7.59
C LEU A 91 -6.08 0.87 -9.09
N MET A 92 -6.06 -0.24 -9.81
CA MET A 92 -5.84 -0.22 -11.26
C MET A 92 -7.06 -0.75 -11.98
N ASP A 93 -7.69 0.10 -12.79
CA ASP A 93 -8.62 -0.33 -13.82
C ASP A 93 -7.79 -0.73 -15.05
N LEU A 94 -7.44 -2.01 -15.11
CA LEU A 94 -6.57 -2.60 -16.13
C LEU A 94 -7.18 -2.46 -17.51
N ALA A 95 -8.51 -2.49 -17.65
CA ALA A 95 -9.15 -2.29 -18.94
C ALA A 95 -8.87 -0.86 -19.46
N LYS A 96 -9.09 0.16 -18.63
CA LYS A 96 -8.78 1.55 -18.99
C LYS A 96 -7.28 1.77 -19.24
N LEU A 97 -6.41 1.22 -18.39
CA LEU A 97 -4.96 1.36 -18.54
C LEU A 97 -4.42 0.71 -19.83
N ARG A 98 -4.93 -0.46 -20.20
CA ARG A 98 -4.59 -1.13 -21.47
C ARG A 98 -5.03 -0.30 -22.67
N SER A 99 -6.21 0.32 -22.62
CA SER A 99 -6.69 1.23 -23.68
C SER A 99 -5.92 2.55 -23.77
N ALA A 100 -5.33 3.01 -22.66
CA ALA A 100 -4.59 4.26 -22.57
C ALA A 100 -3.09 4.14 -22.91
N ALA A 101 -2.64 3.01 -23.46
CA ALA A 101 -1.22 2.73 -23.74
C ALA A 101 -0.32 2.97 -22.51
N TRP A 102 -0.74 2.47 -21.34
CA TRP A 102 -0.03 2.65 -20.07
C TRP A 102 1.47 2.34 -20.13
N ASN A 103 1.85 1.30 -20.89
CA ASN A 103 3.25 0.94 -21.12
C ASN A 103 4.10 2.08 -21.67
N HIS A 104 3.57 2.81 -22.66
CA HIS A 104 4.24 3.96 -23.24
C HIS A 104 4.45 5.08 -22.21
N LEU A 105 3.45 5.33 -21.34
CA LEU A 105 3.51 6.38 -20.33
C LEU A 105 4.64 6.11 -19.32
N TRP A 106 4.67 4.94 -18.71
CA TRP A 106 5.68 4.64 -17.71
C TRP A 106 7.07 4.45 -18.32
N MET A 107 7.20 3.87 -19.51
CA MET A 107 8.51 3.76 -20.19
C MET A 107 9.09 5.14 -20.51
N SER A 108 8.26 6.06 -21.00
CA SER A 108 8.67 7.45 -21.27
C SER A 108 9.10 8.17 -19.99
N ALA A 109 8.35 8.00 -18.89
CA ALA A 109 8.68 8.57 -17.60
C ALA A 109 10.01 8.02 -17.04
N ILE A 110 10.24 6.69 -17.08
CA ILE A 110 11.52 6.08 -16.66
C ILE A 110 12.68 6.63 -17.48
N LYS A 111 12.57 6.64 -18.81
CA LYS A 111 13.62 7.17 -19.70
C LYS A 111 13.94 8.63 -19.39
N PHE A 112 12.91 9.44 -19.13
CA PHE A 112 13.09 10.84 -18.73
C PHE A 112 13.87 10.97 -17.42
N VAL A 113 13.49 10.23 -16.37
CA VAL A 113 14.19 10.24 -15.08
C VAL A 113 15.63 9.76 -15.25
N MET A 114 15.84 8.63 -15.92
CA MET A 114 17.17 8.05 -16.12
C MET A 114 18.12 8.93 -16.93
N LYS A 115 17.61 9.75 -17.86
CA LYS A 115 18.44 10.73 -18.58
C LYS A 115 19.07 11.75 -17.64
N ALA A 116 18.36 12.13 -16.57
CA ALA A 116 18.83 13.12 -15.60
C ALA A 116 19.64 12.49 -14.47
N THR A 117 19.17 11.38 -13.90
CA THR A 117 19.72 10.82 -12.65
C THR A 117 20.51 9.54 -12.81
N ARG A 118 20.48 8.89 -13.99
CA ARG A 118 21.07 7.55 -14.30
C ARG A 118 20.48 6.37 -13.53
N TYR A 119 19.71 6.61 -12.47
CA TYR A 119 19.02 5.61 -11.68
C TYR A 119 17.70 6.16 -11.12
N LEU A 120 16.78 5.29 -10.72
CA LEU A 120 15.56 5.67 -10.01
C LEU A 120 15.83 5.81 -8.51
N SER A 121 15.79 7.04 -7.98
CA SER A 121 16.01 7.30 -6.54
C SER A 121 14.85 6.80 -5.66
N ALA A 122 13.63 6.87 -6.17
CA ALA A 122 12.39 6.52 -5.47
C ALA A 122 11.63 5.35 -6.12
N GLY A 123 12.32 4.53 -6.94
CA GLY A 123 11.72 3.40 -7.67
C GLY A 123 10.49 3.81 -8.51
N GLU A 124 9.50 2.93 -8.60
CA GLU A 124 8.23 3.22 -9.29
C GLU A 124 7.50 4.44 -8.73
N GLN A 125 7.60 4.74 -7.43
CA GLN A 125 6.86 5.86 -6.83
C GLN A 125 7.27 7.19 -7.47
N GLY A 126 8.56 7.37 -7.76
CA GLY A 126 9.05 8.54 -8.50
C GLY A 126 8.53 8.61 -9.93
N VAL A 127 8.42 7.46 -10.60
CA VAL A 127 7.90 7.33 -11.97
C VAL A 127 6.41 7.67 -11.99
N ILE A 128 5.61 7.06 -11.12
CA ILE A 128 4.17 7.32 -10.99
C ILE A 128 3.91 8.79 -10.65
N ASN A 129 4.68 9.38 -9.73
CA ASN A 129 4.54 10.79 -9.40
C ASN A 129 4.80 11.71 -10.60
N LEU A 130 5.78 11.36 -11.45
CA LEU A 130 6.04 12.11 -12.69
C LEU A 130 4.89 11.97 -13.70
N ILE A 131 4.34 10.77 -13.88
CA ILE A 131 3.19 10.55 -14.77
C ILE A 131 1.99 11.34 -14.24
N MET A 132 1.70 11.24 -12.94
CA MET A 132 0.61 11.98 -12.29
C MET A 132 0.77 13.49 -12.42
N PHE A 133 1.99 14.01 -12.28
CA PHE A 133 2.26 15.45 -12.48
C PHE A 133 1.93 15.90 -13.91
N ARG A 134 2.13 15.03 -14.91
CA ARG A 134 1.86 15.33 -16.33
C ARG A 134 0.43 15.02 -16.78
N ASN A 135 -0.25 14.09 -16.12
CA ASN A 135 -1.51 13.51 -16.55
C ASN A 135 -2.50 13.36 -15.38
N ASN A 136 -2.60 14.38 -14.52
CA ASN A 136 -3.37 14.31 -13.27
C ASN A 136 -4.85 13.90 -13.48
N GLU A 137 -5.45 14.26 -14.61
CA GLU A 137 -6.81 13.89 -15.01
C GLU A 137 -7.03 12.38 -15.20
N THR A 138 -5.95 11.60 -15.32
CA THR A 138 -5.97 10.14 -15.42
C THR A 138 -5.86 9.43 -14.07
N PHE A 139 -5.63 10.20 -12.99
CA PHE A 139 -5.48 9.69 -11.64
C PHE A 139 -6.69 9.97 -10.78
N TYR A 140 -7.10 8.98 -10.01
CA TYR A 140 -8.08 9.10 -8.95
C TYR A 140 -7.36 9.17 -7.60
N LYS A 141 -7.65 10.21 -6.80
CA LYS A 141 -7.08 10.34 -5.46
C LYS A 141 -7.89 9.51 -4.46
N ILE A 142 -7.28 8.48 -3.90
CA ILE A 142 -7.89 7.66 -2.84
C ILE A 142 -7.85 8.49 -1.54
N PRO A 143 -8.90 8.45 -0.68
CA PRO A 143 -8.87 9.09 0.63
C PRO A 143 -7.65 8.68 1.47
N CYS A 144 -7.16 9.60 2.29
CA CYS A 144 -5.86 9.45 2.93
C CYS A 144 -5.82 8.34 3.98
N GLU A 145 -6.98 8.03 4.58
CA GLU A 145 -7.19 7.01 5.63
C GLU A 145 -6.88 5.59 5.12
N TRP A 146 -6.93 5.40 3.80
CA TRP A 146 -6.58 4.15 3.12
C TRP A 146 -5.06 3.94 2.94
N ASN A 147 -4.20 4.85 3.39
CA ASN A 147 -2.76 4.60 3.49
C ASN A 147 -2.10 5.58 4.48
N ILE A 148 -2.24 5.28 5.76
CA ILE A 148 -1.61 6.02 6.85
C ILE A 148 -0.16 5.56 7.00
N GLN A 149 0.78 6.43 6.64
CA GLN A 149 2.21 6.12 6.65
C GLN A 149 2.85 6.42 8.01
N LEU A 150 3.73 5.53 8.46
CA LEU A 150 4.44 5.61 9.75
C LEU A 150 5.90 6.10 9.64
N SER A 151 6.34 6.59 8.48
CA SER A 151 7.70 7.13 8.34
C SER A 151 7.84 8.50 9.00
N SER A 152 9.05 8.83 9.45
CA SER A 152 9.34 10.07 10.20
C SER A 152 9.15 11.36 9.39
N GLY A 153 9.06 11.28 8.06
CA GLY A 153 8.86 12.43 7.17
C GLY A 153 7.40 12.74 6.84
N VAL A 154 6.44 12.05 7.46
CA VAL A 154 5.01 12.24 7.18
C VAL A 154 4.47 13.46 7.92
N ASP A 155 3.81 14.34 7.17
CA ASP A 155 3.04 15.45 7.73
C ASP A 155 1.68 14.95 8.24
N VAL A 156 1.61 14.77 9.55
CA VAL A 156 0.47 14.22 10.29
C VAL A 156 -0.82 15.04 10.13
N HIS A 157 -0.69 16.34 9.83
CA HIS A 157 -1.84 17.22 9.66
C HIS A 157 -2.54 17.02 8.31
N ARG A 158 -1.91 16.36 7.34
CA ARG A 158 -2.53 16.08 6.03
C ARG A 158 -3.62 15.02 6.09
N CYS A 159 -3.57 14.15 7.09
CA CYS A 159 -4.56 13.11 7.30
C CYS A 159 -4.81 12.92 8.80
N PRO A 160 -5.62 13.79 9.43
CA PRO A 160 -5.92 13.66 10.84
C PRO A 160 -6.80 12.42 11.07
N VAL A 161 -6.19 11.37 11.62
CA VAL A 161 -6.88 10.15 12.03
C VAL A 161 -6.60 9.80 13.49
N SER A 162 -7.54 9.10 14.12
CA SER A 162 -7.44 8.65 15.51
C SER A 162 -7.73 7.15 15.59
N TRP A 163 -6.93 6.42 16.36
CA TRP A 163 -7.17 5.01 16.65
C TRP A 163 -8.10 4.89 17.87
N LEU A 164 -9.34 4.47 17.65
CA LEU A 164 -10.30 4.26 18.74
C LEU A 164 -10.24 2.79 19.16
N ALA A 165 -9.91 2.53 20.43
CA ALA A 165 -9.95 1.20 20.99
C ALA A 165 -11.41 0.79 21.33
N GLU A 166 -11.73 -0.48 21.15
CA GLU A 166 -13.07 -1.08 21.30
C GLU A 166 -13.75 -0.82 22.66
N ASN A 167 -12.96 -0.51 23.70
CA ASN A 167 -13.42 -0.24 25.08
C ASN A 167 -13.48 1.24 25.46
N SER A 168 -13.27 2.16 24.51
CA SER A 168 -13.38 3.60 24.81
C SER A 168 -14.85 4.03 24.86
N LEU A 169 -15.34 4.36 26.06
CA LEU A 169 -16.60 5.08 26.23
C LEU A 169 -16.45 6.45 25.56
N LEU A 170 -16.91 6.56 24.32
CA LEU A 170 -16.78 7.77 23.52
C LEU A 170 -17.60 8.90 24.14
N ASN A 171 -16.95 10.00 24.50
CA ASN A 171 -17.64 11.27 24.67
C ASN A 171 -18.01 11.80 23.27
N ASN A 172 -19.22 12.37 23.11
CA ASN A 172 -19.73 12.89 21.84
C ASN A 172 -18.83 13.94 21.14
N ARG A 173 -17.82 14.50 21.83
CA ARG A 173 -16.84 15.42 21.24
C ARG A 173 -15.71 14.70 20.49
N ASP A 174 -15.36 13.46 20.87
CA ASP A 174 -14.29 12.68 20.23
C ASP A 174 -14.75 12.05 18.90
N LEU A 175 -16.06 11.76 18.80
CA LEU A 175 -16.76 11.37 17.56
C LEU A 175 -16.79 12.47 16.49
N MET A 176 -16.67 13.75 16.89
CA MET A 176 -16.80 14.89 15.97
C MET A 176 -15.52 15.21 15.17
N TYR A 177 -14.35 14.65 15.50
CA TYR A 177 -13.08 15.15 14.95
C TYR A 177 -12.05 14.13 14.42
N GLY A 178 -12.20 12.82 14.60
CA GLY A 178 -11.20 11.85 14.12
C GLY A 178 -11.77 10.77 13.21
N ARG A 179 -11.42 10.78 11.91
CA ARG A 179 -11.61 9.61 11.06
C ARG A 179 -10.70 8.48 11.56
N GLN A 180 -11.11 7.22 11.49
CA GLN A 180 -10.20 6.12 11.83
C GLN A 180 -9.27 5.78 10.66
N PRO A 181 -8.02 5.34 10.94
CA PRO A 181 -7.18 4.76 9.88
C PRO A 181 -7.86 3.49 9.35
N LYS A 182 -7.95 3.35 8.03
CA LYS A 182 -8.45 2.13 7.37
C LYS A 182 -7.32 1.17 7.05
N ILE A 183 -6.17 1.71 6.64
CA ILE A 183 -4.94 0.96 6.39
C ILE A 183 -3.77 1.75 6.98
N VAL A 184 -2.97 1.07 7.80
CA VAL A 184 -1.71 1.59 8.33
C VAL A 184 -0.55 0.91 7.62
N TYR A 185 0.32 1.69 7.00
CA TYR A 185 1.48 1.22 6.26
C TYR A 185 2.77 1.39 7.06
N LEU A 186 3.42 0.26 7.35
CA LEU A 186 4.71 0.23 8.02
C LEU A 186 5.87 0.52 7.04
N ASN A 187 6.03 1.79 6.68
CA ASN A 187 7.23 2.33 6.06
C ASN A 187 8.25 2.89 7.09
N HIS A 188 8.12 2.47 8.35
CA HIS A 188 9.05 2.80 9.43
C HIS A 188 10.45 2.20 9.19
N GLN A 189 11.51 2.86 9.70
CA GLN A 189 12.91 2.45 9.53
C GLN A 189 13.23 1.18 10.33
N VAL A 190 12.70 1.10 11.54
CA VAL A 190 12.80 -0.09 12.39
C VAL A 190 11.63 -1.00 12.03
N LYS A 191 11.96 -2.22 11.60
CA LYS A 191 10.98 -3.26 11.25
C LYS A 191 10.78 -4.22 12.42
N PRO A 192 9.57 -4.77 12.61
CA PRO A 192 9.26 -5.63 13.75
C PRO A 192 10.09 -6.92 13.79
N GLU A 193 10.57 -7.40 12.64
CA GLU A 193 11.45 -8.57 12.53
C GLU A 193 12.76 -8.41 13.31
N TYR A 194 13.19 -7.16 13.55
CA TYR A 194 14.44 -6.84 14.24
C TYR A 194 14.26 -6.53 15.73
N LEU A 195 13.05 -6.60 16.26
CA LEU A 195 12.73 -6.26 17.65
C LEU A 195 12.63 -7.51 18.53
N ASP A 196 13.17 -7.41 19.75
CA ASP A 196 13.02 -8.42 20.80
C ASP A 196 11.79 -8.13 21.67
N LEU A 197 11.03 -9.18 21.99
CA LEU A 197 9.65 -9.17 22.47
C LEU A 197 9.46 -8.70 23.91
N GLU A 198 10.49 -8.84 24.75
CA GLU A 198 10.39 -8.67 26.20
C GLU A 198 9.98 -7.25 26.64
N ASN A 199 10.12 -6.24 25.77
CA ASN A 199 9.82 -4.84 26.10
C ASN A 199 8.50 -4.28 25.51
N ILE A 200 7.85 -4.99 24.57
CA ILE A 200 6.70 -4.44 23.81
C ILE A 200 5.36 -4.75 24.50
N LEU A 201 5.26 -5.87 25.21
CA LEU A 201 4.01 -6.30 25.88
C LEU A 201 3.61 -5.43 27.08
N ASN A 202 4.54 -4.59 27.57
CA ASN A 202 4.29 -3.63 28.66
C ASN A 202 3.96 -2.22 28.15
N VAL A 203 3.78 -2.02 26.84
CA VAL A 203 3.43 -0.70 26.30
C VAL A 203 1.98 -0.38 26.67
N ASP A 204 1.84 0.56 27.61
CA ASP A 204 0.55 1.12 27.99
C ASP A 204 -0.05 1.85 26.78
N THR A 205 -1.10 1.27 26.21
CA THR A 205 -1.86 1.91 25.12
C THR A 205 -2.73 3.07 25.62
N ASN A 206 -2.76 3.34 26.93
CA ASN A 206 -3.41 4.51 27.53
C ASN A 206 -2.58 5.80 27.38
N VAL A 207 -1.96 6.01 26.22
CA VAL A 207 -1.42 7.32 25.85
C VAL A 207 -2.61 8.20 25.47
N SER A 208 -2.68 9.41 26.04
CA SER A 208 -3.66 10.48 25.75
C SER A 208 -4.28 10.37 24.35
N LEU A 209 -5.60 10.21 24.28
CA LEU A 209 -6.48 10.05 23.10
C LEU A 209 -6.48 11.26 22.12
N THR A 210 -5.46 12.09 22.16
CA THR A 210 -5.38 13.33 21.37
C THR A 210 -4.64 13.10 20.06
N THR A 211 -5.36 13.31 18.94
CA THR A 211 -4.91 13.65 17.57
C THR A 211 -3.65 12.93 17.05
N TYR A 212 -3.82 12.01 16.09
CA TYR A 212 -2.75 11.33 15.32
C TYR A 212 -1.40 11.18 16.04
N ASN A 213 -1.22 10.08 16.76
CA ASN A 213 0.06 9.74 17.35
C ASN A 213 0.70 8.62 16.52
N ALA A 214 1.67 8.98 15.66
CA ALA A 214 2.40 8.02 14.83
C ALA A 214 3.05 6.91 15.66
N ASN A 215 3.54 7.24 16.88
CA ASN A 215 4.07 6.26 17.81
C ASN A 215 2.96 5.32 18.31
N LEU A 216 1.77 5.82 18.62
CA LEU A 216 0.63 4.97 19.00
C LEU A 216 0.28 3.99 17.86
N LEU A 217 0.13 4.48 16.62
CA LEU A 217 -0.17 3.62 15.47
C LEU A 217 0.93 2.59 15.20
N TYR A 218 2.20 2.96 15.40
CA TYR A 218 3.31 2.04 15.33
C TYR A 218 3.23 0.96 16.43
N MET A 219 2.93 1.34 17.67
CA MET A 219 2.76 0.38 18.78
C MET A 219 1.56 -0.56 18.54
N VAL A 220 0.45 -0.05 18.03
CA VAL A 220 -0.70 -0.86 17.60
C VAL A 220 -0.29 -1.88 16.53
N TYR A 221 0.45 -1.43 15.50
CA TYR A 221 0.96 -2.32 14.46
C TYR A 221 1.86 -3.41 15.06
N LEU A 222 2.80 -3.06 15.94
CA LEU A 222 3.69 -4.03 16.60
C LEU A 222 2.88 -5.05 17.38
N LYS A 223 1.92 -4.61 18.20
CA LYS A 223 1.06 -5.50 18.99
C LYS A 223 0.35 -6.54 18.13
N GLU A 224 -0.29 -6.11 17.03
CA GLU A 224 -0.98 -7.04 16.12
C GLU A 224 0.02 -7.94 15.36
N TYR A 225 1.16 -7.40 14.92
CA TYR A 225 2.21 -8.20 14.29
C TYR A 225 2.68 -9.34 15.20
N PHE A 226 3.06 -9.03 16.45
CA PHE A 226 3.58 -10.03 17.37
C PHE A 226 2.52 -11.05 17.81
N LYS A 227 1.24 -10.64 17.86
CA LYS A 227 0.11 -11.55 18.09
C LYS A 227 0.00 -12.64 17.01
N TYR A 228 0.23 -12.29 15.74
CA TYR A 228 0.03 -13.20 14.61
C TYR A 228 1.32 -13.76 13.98
N ARG A 229 2.53 -13.27 14.36
CA ARG A 229 3.80 -13.71 13.76
C ARG A 229 4.08 -15.21 13.89
N HIS A 230 3.49 -15.85 14.90
CA HIS A 230 3.69 -17.26 15.22
C HIS A 230 2.69 -18.19 14.50
N ILE A 231 1.81 -17.65 13.64
CA ILE A 231 0.95 -18.47 12.79
C ILE A 231 1.83 -19.37 11.91
N SER A 232 1.54 -20.67 11.91
CA SER A 232 2.27 -21.66 11.11
C SER A 232 2.24 -21.33 9.62
N GLN A 233 3.42 -21.24 9.01
CA GLN A 233 3.58 -21.02 7.56
C GLN A 233 3.53 -22.32 6.74
N LYS A 234 3.49 -23.49 7.39
CA LYS A 234 3.46 -24.81 6.70
C LYS A 234 2.24 -24.99 5.80
N CYS A 235 1.24 -24.13 5.90
CA CYS A 235 0.01 -24.19 5.13
C CYS A 235 0.07 -23.42 3.79
N PHE A 236 1.20 -22.78 3.46
CA PHE A 236 1.43 -22.11 2.17
C PHE A 236 2.18 -22.98 1.14
N TYR A 237 2.67 -24.16 1.55
CA TYR A 237 3.47 -25.09 0.76
C TYR A 237 2.74 -26.43 0.58
#